data_AF-A0A7G2JY70-F1
#
_entry.id   AF-A0A7G2JY70-F1
#
_cell.length_a   1.000
_cell.length_b   1.000
_cell.length_c   1.000
_cell.angle_alpha   90.00
_cell.angle_beta   90.00
_cell.angle_gamma   90.00
#
_symmetry.space_group_name_H-M   'P 1'
#
loop_
_entity.id
_entity.type
_entity.pdbx_description
1 polymer ?
#
loop_
_entity_poly.entity_id
_entity_poly.type
_entity_poly.pdbx_seq_one_letter_code
_entity_poly.pdbx_strand_id
1 'polypeptide(L)'
;MDIFIKAAKLRQDALDHLLIFGPPGLGKTTLANIVANEMGVNIRTTSGPVLEKAGDLAAMLTNLEPHDVLFIDEIHRLSPAIEEVLYPAMEDYQLDIMIGEGPAARSIKFR
;
A
#
# COMPACT_ATOMS: atom_id res chain seq x y z
N MET A 1 -17.57 7.36 4.19
CA MET A 1 -16.17 7.82 4.14
C MET A 1 -15.89 8.89 5.19
N ASP A 2 -16.63 10.00 5.19
CA ASP A 2 -16.45 11.11 6.16
C ASP A 2 -16.38 10.67 7.64
N ILE A 3 -17.27 9.77 8.07
CA ILE A 3 -17.26 9.22 9.44
C ILE A 3 -15.94 8.47 9.74
N PHE A 4 -15.43 7.66 8.80
CA PHE A 4 -14.20 6.88 8.99
C PHE A 4 -12.97 7.79 9.05
N ILE A 5 -12.88 8.78 8.16
CA ILE A 5 -11.80 9.77 8.13
C ILE A 5 -11.77 10.56 9.44
N LYS A 6 -12.93 11.05 9.91
CA LYS A 6 -13.03 11.76 11.18
C LYS A 6 -12.60 10.88 12.36
N ALA A 7 -13.03 9.63 12.38
CA ALA A 7 -12.64 8.68 13.43
C ALA A 7 -11.13 8.44 13.45
N ALA A 8 -10.50 8.19 12.29
CA ALA A 8 -9.05 7.99 12.17
C ALA A 8 -8.27 9.22 12.68
N LYS A 9 -8.65 10.42 12.25
CA LYS A 9 -8.05 11.68 12.72
C LYS A 9 -8.15 11.89 14.22
N LEU A 10 -9.32 11.62 14.80
CA LEU A 10 -9.54 11.74 16.25
C LEU A 10 -8.65 10.77 17.05
N ARG A 11 -8.35 9.59 16.47
CA ARG A 11 -7.41 8.62 17.05
C ARG A 11 -5.95 8.94 16.78
N GLN A 12 -5.64 9.96 15.95
CA GLN A 12 -4.29 10.25 15.46
C GLN A 12 -3.66 9.03 14.76
N ASP A 13 -4.47 8.30 13.99
CA ASP A 13 -4.11 7.02 13.40
C ASP A 13 -4.35 7.02 11.88
N ALA A 14 -3.80 6.02 11.19
CA ALA A 14 -4.08 5.80 9.78
C ALA A 14 -5.57 5.49 9.54
N LEU A 15 -6.04 5.77 8.33
CA LEU A 15 -7.32 5.24 7.87
C LEU A 15 -7.15 3.75 7.56
N ASP A 16 -8.13 2.94 7.96
CA ASP A 16 -8.15 1.52 7.60
C ASP A 16 -8.04 1.33 6.07
N HIS A 17 -7.44 0.22 5.64
CA HIS A 17 -7.24 -0.07 4.22
C HIS A 17 -8.55 -0.03 3.43
N LEU A 18 -8.54 0.61 2.26
CA LEU A 18 -9.71 0.79 1.42
C LEU A 18 -9.59 0.04 0.09
N LEU A 19 -10.62 -0.73 -0.26
CA LEU A 19 -10.79 -1.28 -1.61
C LEU A 19 -11.84 -0.46 -2.38
N ILE A 20 -11.40 0.22 -3.44
CA ILE A 20 -12.28 0.99 -4.33
C ILE A 20 -12.40 0.23 -5.66
N PHE A 21 -13.59 -0.25 -5.99
CA PHE A 21 -13.84 -1.01 -7.21
C PHE A 21 -14.94 -0.37 -8.07
N GLY A 22 -14.87 -0.61 -9.38
CA GLY A 22 -15.85 -0.15 -10.35
C GLY A 22 -15.23 0.05 -11.74
N PRO A 23 -16.06 0.22 -12.79
CA PRO A 23 -15.62 0.53 -14.15
C PRO A 23 -14.57 1.65 -14.25
N PRO A 24 -13.75 1.68 -15.32
CA PRO A 24 -12.86 2.81 -15.60
C PRO A 24 -13.66 4.10 -15.76
N GLY A 25 -13.07 5.23 -15.36
CA GLY A 25 -13.70 6.56 -15.47
C GLY A 25 -14.65 6.95 -14.33
N LEU A 26 -14.93 6.08 -13.35
CA LEU A 26 -15.80 6.41 -12.20
C LEU A 26 -15.10 7.16 -11.06
N GLY A 27 -13.91 7.71 -11.31
CA GLY A 27 -13.21 8.54 -10.32
C GLY A 27 -12.54 7.79 -9.18
N LYS A 28 -12.14 6.52 -9.35
CA LYS A 28 -11.42 5.75 -8.31
C LYS A 28 -10.14 6.44 -7.86
N THR A 29 -9.30 6.85 -8.81
CA THR A 29 -8.08 7.63 -8.56
C THR A 29 -8.39 8.97 -7.91
N THR A 30 -9.48 9.63 -8.32
CA THR A 30 -9.95 10.87 -7.70
C THR A 30 -10.31 10.66 -6.24
N LEU A 31 -11.03 9.57 -5.92
CA LEU A 31 -11.41 9.23 -4.55
C LEU A 31 -10.17 8.94 -3.68
N ALA A 32 -9.16 8.24 -4.20
CA ALA A 32 -7.91 8.01 -3.46
C ALA A 32 -7.20 9.34 -3.11
N ASN A 33 -7.16 10.29 -4.05
CA ASN A 33 -6.60 11.62 -3.80
C ASN A 33 -7.42 12.41 -2.78
N ILE A 34 -8.76 12.32 -2.84
CA ILE A 34 -9.65 12.94 -1.84
C ILE A 34 -9.37 12.35 -0.46
N VAL A 35 -9.20 11.03 -0.34
CA VAL A 35 -8.88 10.38 0.94
C VAL A 35 -7.57 10.93 1.52
N ALA A 36 -6.50 10.99 0.73
CA ALA A 36 -5.21 11.52 1.21
C ALA A 36 -5.29 13.01 1.58
N ASN A 37 -5.97 13.82 0.76
CA ASN A 37 -6.17 15.25 1.02
C ASN A 37 -6.97 15.47 2.31
N GLU A 38 -8.07 14.73 2.47
CA GLU A 38 -8.88 14.78 3.67
C GLU A 38 -8.10 14.29 4.88
N MET A 39 -7.26 13.27 4.77
CA MET A 39 -6.39 12.83 5.88
C MET A 39 -5.23 13.80 6.18
N GLY A 40 -4.87 14.68 5.24
CA GLY A 40 -3.78 15.63 5.39
C GLY A 40 -2.39 14.99 5.27
N VAL A 41 -2.28 13.93 4.46
CA VAL A 41 -1.07 13.10 4.31
C VAL A 41 -0.65 13.02 2.84
N ASN A 42 0.54 12.48 2.56
CA ASN A 42 0.96 12.30 1.17
C ASN A 42 0.26 11.09 0.54
N ILE A 43 0.22 11.08 -0.79
CA ILE A 43 -0.20 9.92 -1.57
C ILE A 43 0.96 9.46 -2.45
N ARG A 44 1.24 8.16 -2.38
CA ARG A 44 2.13 7.45 -3.31
C ARG A 44 1.28 6.60 -4.22
N THR A 45 1.45 6.76 -5.53
CA THR A 45 0.67 6.02 -6.54
C THR A 45 1.54 5.02 -7.25
N THR A 46 1.04 3.80 -7.43
CA THR A 46 1.60 2.74 -8.26
C THR A 46 0.45 1.97 -8.93
N SER A 47 0.78 0.93 -9.70
CA SER A 47 -0.21 0.01 -10.23
C SER A 47 0.25 -1.44 -10.11
N GLY A 48 -0.71 -2.37 -10.07
CA GLY A 48 -0.45 -3.80 -10.00
C GLY A 48 0.57 -4.28 -11.03
N PRO A 49 0.44 -3.93 -12.33
CA PRO A 49 1.38 -4.35 -13.37
C PRO A 49 2.80 -3.77 -13.23
N VAL A 50 2.97 -2.65 -12.52
CA VAL A 50 4.28 -2.02 -12.32
C VAL A 50 5.08 -2.71 -11.21
N LEU A 51 4.38 -3.38 -10.28
CA LEU A 51 5.02 -4.12 -9.19
C LEU A 51 5.40 -5.53 -9.67
N GLU A 52 6.61 -5.64 -10.22
CA GLU A 52 7.12 -6.90 -10.75
C GLU A 52 7.89 -7.73 -9.71
N LYS A 53 8.58 -7.06 -8.76
CA LYS A 53 9.45 -7.71 -7.78
C LYS A 53 9.09 -7.30 -6.35
N ALA A 54 9.26 -8.23 -5.42
CA ALA A 54 9.05 -7.96 -3.99
C ALA A 54 9.87 -6.75 -3.49
N GLY A 55 11.08 -6.57 -4.03
CA GLY A 55 11.92 -5.41 -3.73
C GLY A 55 11.32 -4.06 -4.14
N ASP A 56 10.51 -4.00 -5.20
CA ASP A 56 9.86 -2.76 -5.64
C ASP A 56 8.79 -2.33 -4.63
N LEU A 57 7.96 -3.29 -4.20
CA LEU A 57 6.97 -3.07 -3.14
C LEU A 57 7.66 -2.70 -1.82
N ALA A 58 8.75 -3.39 -1.48
CA ALA A 58 9.56 -3.08 -0.29
C ALA A 58 10.00 -1.63 -0.27
N ALA A 59 10.63 -1.19 -1.37
CA ALA A 59 11.18 0.15 -1.49
C ALA A 59 10.09 1.22 -1.39
N MET A 60 8.90 0.94 -1.94
CA MET A 60 7.76 1.86 -1.78
C MET A 60 7.30 1.94 -0.33
N LEU A 61 7.08 0.80 0.32
CA LEU A 61 6.57 0.74 1.70
C LEU A 61 7.57 1.35 2.70
N THR A 62 8.87 1.12 2.55
CA THR A 62 9.90 1.70 3.42
C THR A 62 10.07 3.21 3.29
N ASN A 63 9.54 3.81 2.21
CA ASN A 63 9.61 5.25 1.94
C ASN A 63 8.29 5.99 2.28
N LEU A 64 7.31 5.29 2.86
CA LEU A 64 6.08 5.92 3.33
C LEU A 64 6.34 6.63 4.66
N GLU A 65 5.84 7.86 4.78
CA GLU A 65 5.76 8.52 6.07
C GLU A 65 4.57 7.97 6.86
N PRO A 66 4.55 8.11 8.20
CA PRO A 66 3.41 7.67 9.00
C PRO A 66 2.08 8.21 8.46
N HIS A 67 1.13 7.29 8.27
CA HIS A 67 -0.23 7.54 7.76
C HIS A 67 -0.35 7.94 6.28
N ASP A 68 0.75 7.97 5.51
CA ASP A 68 0.69 8.18 4.06
C ASP A 68 -0.22 7.14 3.38
N VAL A 69 -0.85 7.56 2.27
CA VAL A 69 -1.69 6.68 1.46
C VAL A 69 -0.84 6.05 0.35
N LEU A 70 -0.73 4.72 0.35
CA LEU A 70 -0.27 3.97 -0.83
C LEU A 70 -1.49 3.57 -1.68
N PHE A 71 -1.61 4.16 -2.86
CA PHE A 71 -2.63 3.84 -3.84
C PHE A 71 -2.08 2.91 -4.92
N ILE A 72 -2.63 1.69 -4.99
CA ILE A 72 -2.28 0.68 -6.00
C ILE A 72 -3.46 0.55 -6.98
N ASP A 73 -3.33 1.17 -8.16
CA ASP A 73 -4.34 1.00 -9.21
C ASP A 73 -4.24 -0.40 -9.84
N GLU A 74 -5.34 -0.90 -10.38
CA GLU A 74 -5.41 -2.25 -10.96
C GLU A 74 -4.82 -3.35 -10.03
N ILE A 75 -5.06 -3.26 -8.72
CA ILE A 75 -4.49 -4.19 -7.72
C ILE A 75 -4.77 -5.68 -8.02
N HIS A 76 -5.87 -5.98 -8.70
CA HIS A 76 -6.21 -7.33 -9.19
C HIS A 76 -5.24 -7.91 -10.23
N ARG A 77 -4.29 -7.11 -10.72
CA ARG A 77 -3.23 -7.51 -11.66
C ARG A 77 -1.89 -7.76 -10.96
N LEU A 78 -1.84 -7.71 -9.63
CA LEU A 78 -0.66 -8.13 -8.89
C LEU A 78 -0.33 -9.59 -9.19
N SER A 79 0.95 -9.91 -9.26
CA SER A 79 1.36 -11.31 -9.31
C SER A 79 1.17 -11.96 -7.92
N PRO A 80 0.90 -13.27 -7.84
CA PRO A 80 0.75 -13.97 -6.56
C PRO A 80 1.93 -13.75 -5.61
N ALA A 81 3.16 -13.69 -6.16
CA ALA A 81 4.37 -13.45 -5.37
C ALA A 81 4.38 -12.06 -4.70
N ILE A 82 3.78 -11.04 -5.32
CA ILE A 82 3.67 -9.71 -4.72
C ILE A 82 2.52 -9.67 -3.71
N GLU A 83 1.40 -10.34 -3.98
CA GLU A 83 0.31 -10.47 -3.00
C GLU A 83 0.79 -11.10 -1.70
N GLU A 84 1.58 -12.19 -1.76
CA GLU A 84 2.15 -12.85 -0.58
C GLU A 84 3.02 -11.93 0.28
N VAL A 85 3.66 -10.93 -0.34
CA VAL A 85 4.45 -9.90 0.37
C VAL A 85 3.57 -8.78 0.91
N LEU A 86 2.49 -8.43 0.19
CA LEU A 86 1.59 -7.35 0.55
C LEU A 86 0.71 -7.69 1.75
N TYR A 87 0.23 -8.94 1.89
CA TYR A 87 -0.66 -9.33 2.99
C TYR A 87 -0.05 -9.07 4.39
N PRO A 88 1.17 -9.55 4.72
CA PRO A 88 1.78 -9.26 6.02
C PRO A 88 2.01 -7.76 6.25
N ALA A 89 2.31 -7.01 5.19
CA ALA A 89 2.49 -5.56 5.30
C ALA A 89 1.20 -4.83 5.64
N MET A 90 0.05 -5.34 5.16
CA MET A 90 -1.27 -4.80 5.46
C MET A 90 -1.78 -5.23 6.85
N GLU A 91 -1.54 -6.49 7.24
CA GLU A 91 -2.07 -7.08 8.47
C GLU A 91 -1.24 -6.70 9.71
N ASP A 92 0.08 -6.84 9.61
CA ASP A 92 1.00 -6.73 10.75
C ASP A 92 1.93 -5.51 10.67
N TYR A 93 1.84 -4.71 9.60
CA TYR A 93 2.83 -3.66 9.26
C TYR A 93 4.27 -4.20 9.18
N GLN A 94 4.42 -5.45 8.71
CA GLN A 94 5.72 -6.13 8.59
C GLN A 94 5.98 -6.59 7.17
N LEU A 95 7.24 -6.53 6.76
CA LEU A 95 7.70 -7.11 5.49
C LEU A 95 8.81 -8.12 5.78
N ASP A 96 8.68 -9.32 5.22
CA ASP A 96 9.74 -10.33 5.18
C ASP A 96 10.12 -10.57 3.73
N ILE A 97 11.34 -10.18 3.37
CA ILE A 97 11.80 -10.23 1.98
C ILE A 97 13.15 -10.93 1.91
N MET A 98 13.22 -11.93 1.03
CA MET A 98 14.47 -12.57 0.64
C MET A 98 15.22 -11.66 -0.33
N ILE A 99 16.39 -11.18 0.08
CA ILE A 99 17.30 -10.40 -0.76
C ILE A 99 18.50 -11.26 -1.15
N GLY A 100 18.80 -11.29 -2.46
CA GLY A 100 19.89 -12.08 -3.04
C GLY A 100 19.42 -13.43 -3.57
N GLU A 101 20.30 -14.12 -4.31
CA GLU A 101 20.03 -15.43 -4.90
C GLU A 101 21.02 -16.50 -4.40
N GLY A 102 20.59 -17.76 -4.38
CA GLY A 102 21.43 -18.90 -4.01
C GLY A 102 21.81 -18.94 -2.52
N PRO A 103 22.95 -19.58 -2.17
CA PRO A 103 23.38 -19.75 -0.78
C PRO A 103 23.62 -18.44 -0.01
N ALA A 104 23.74 -17.32 -0.71
CA ALA A 104 23.96 -15.99 -0.13
C ALA A 104 22.67 -15.20 0.12
N ALA A 105 21.51 -15.75 -0.24
CA ALA A 105 20.22 -15.09 -0.01
C ALA A 105 19.95 -14.93 1.50
N ARG A 106 19.48 -13.74 1.89
CA ARG A 106 19.18 -13.39 3.29
C ARG A 106 17.77 -12.83 3.41
N SER A 107 17.03 -13.28 4.41
CA SER A 107 15.77 -12.65 4.79
C SER A 107 16.05 -11.34 5.53
N ILE A 108 15.36 -10.28 5.13
CA ILE A 108 15.33 -8.99 5.81
C ILE A 108 13.91 -8.76 6.29
N LYS A 109 13.78 -8.43 7.58
CA LYS A 109 12.51 -8.06 8.20
C LYS A 109 12.46 -6.56 8.44
N PHE A 110 11.43 -5.91 7.94
CA PHE A 110 11.10 -4.51 8.23
C PHE A 110 9.91 -4.47 9.20
N ARG A 111 9.97 -3.55 10.17
CA ARG A 111 8.96 -3.26 11.19
C ARG A 111 8.81 -1.75 11.32
#